data_AF-F0V4H9-F1
#
_entry.id   AF-F0V4H9-F1
#
_cell.length_a   1.000
_cell.length_b   1.000
_cell.length_c   1.000
_cell.angle_alpha   90.00
_cell.angle_beta   90.00
_cell.angle_gamma   90.00
#
_symmetry.space_group_name_H-M   'P 1'
#
loop_
_entity.id
_entity.type
_entity.pdbx_description
1 polymer ?
#
loop_
_entity_poly.entity_id
_entity_poly.type
_entity_poly.pdbx_seq_one_letter_code
_entity_poly.pdbx_strand_id
1 'polypeptide(L)'
;RETGSLCHLLPGTKPVKDNKWRAHVEKVWGLKPGTIDPKPGFHTIKMFDSLGGENDSTKPIKAMLTSTTNPAQSLPNLNKYIKGMKDAFLVVIDIFPTKTTQLADVVLPAAFLYEKGGVYGCSERRSQLTEKAVNPPGEAKPDIWIAAQIAKRMGFEKLIPWNMDDSMKANEMAWTDYITVTKDTDHSLWGATYDRLKKDKAGIQWPCPYPGHPGTYKRYVRGMDPMFEHEEFKKFFGKKIPKDAKIYFYMDKKREGKANIWLRPYKGPAEVPDAEYPFYL
;
A
#
# COMPACT_ATOMS: atom_id res chain seq x y z
N ARG A 1 -2.27 -2.66 2.63
CA ARG A 1 -1.06 -3.50 2.84
C ARG A 1 -0.63 -4.20 1.56
N GLU A 2 -1.57 -4.83 0.84
CA GLU A 2 -1.31 -5.53 -0.44
C GLU A 2 -0.69 -4.65 -1.54
N THR A 3 -1.06 -3.37 -1.57
CA THR A 3 -0.52 -2.36 -2.50
C THR A 3 0.97 -2.07 -2.34
N GLY A 4 1.62 -2.55 -1.28
CA GLY A 4 3.06 -2.33 -1.07
C GLY A 4 3.45 -0.93 -0.60
N SER A 5 2.49 -0.10 -0.20
CA SER A 5 2.69 1.31 0.18
C SER A 5 3.33 1.53 1.57
N LEU A 6 4.26 0.66 1.99
CA LEU A 6 5.07 0.83 3.21
C LEU A 6 6.53 1.05 2.83
N CYS A 7 7.28 1.75 3.68
CA CYS A 7 8.67 2.18 3.41
C CYS A 7 9.66 1.06 3.03
N HIS A 8 9.34 -0.21 3.30
CA HIS A 8 10.18 -1.37 3.06
C HIS A 8 9.60 -2.34 2.02
N LEU A 9 8.49 -1.99 1.38
CA LEU A 9 7.76 -2.83 0.45
C LEU A 9 7.63 -2.18 -0.93
N LEU A 10 7.39 -3.04 -1.91
CA LEU A 10 6.93 -2.75 -3.26
C LEU A 10 5.58 -3.44 -3.50
N PRO A 11 4.85 -3.11 -4.58
CA PRO A 11 3.55 -3.73 -4.88
C PRO A 11 3.59 -5.25 -4.81
N GLY A 12 2.52 -5.88 -4.32
CA GLY A 12 2.47 -7.34 -4.09
C GLY A 12 3.17 -7.82 -2.82
N THR A 13 3.33 -6.91 -1.84
CA THR A 13 3.93 -7.13 -0.51
C THR A 13 5.37 -7.66 -0.52
N LYS A 14 6.14 -7.35 -1.56
CA LYS A 14 7.51 -7.81 -1.68
C LYS A 14 8.49 -6.80 -1.10
N PRO A 15 9.54 -7.22 -0.37
CA PRO A 15 10.51 -6.30 0.19
C PRO A 15 11.26 -5.51 -0.89
N VAL A 16 11.51 -4.22 -0.64
CA VAL A 16 12.36 -3.40 -1.52
C VAL A 16 13.80 -3.94 -1.60
N LYS A 17 14.24 -4.69 -0.58
CA LYS A 17 15.54 -5.38 -0.60
C LYS A 17 15.64 -6.54 -1.60
N ASP A 18 14.52 -7.01 -2.16
CA ASP A 18 14.54 -8.09 -3.15
C ASP A 18 14.94 -7.54 -4.51
N ASN A 19 16.19 -7.82 -4.92
CA ASN A 19 16.75 -7.36 -6.20
C ASN A 19 15.94 -7.84 -7.41
N LYS A 20 15.42 -9.07 -7.37
CA LYS A 20 14.64 -9.63 -8.49
C LYS A 20 13.31 -8.92 -8.60
N TRP A 21 12.67 -8.63 -7.46
CA TRP A 21 11.42 -7.90 -7.46
C TRP A 21 11.58 -6.43 -7.84
N ARG A 22 12.63 -5.75 -7.38
CA ARG A 22 12.95 -4.39 -7.85
C ARG A 22 13.11 -4.33 -9.35
N ALA A 23 13.91 -5.21 -9.94
CA ALA A 23 14.12 -5.26 -11.38
C ALA A 23 12.82 -5.55 -12.16
N HIS A 24 11.92 -6.36 -11.60
CA HIS A 24 10.58 -6.59 -12.17
C HIS A 24 9.74 -5.32 -12.17
N VAL A 25 9.64 -4.62 -11.03
CA VAL A 25 8.87 -3.37 -10.91
C VAL A 25 9.45 -2.28 -11.81
N GLU A 26 10.77 -2.11 -11.83
CA GLU A 26 11.46 -1.17 -12.73
C GLU A 26 11.12 -1.45 -14.19
N LYS A 27 11.14 -2.72 -14.60
CA LYS A 27 10.79 -3.12 -15.97
C LYS A 27 9.32 -2.81 -16.29
N VAL A 28 8.38 -3.14 -15.39
CA VAL A 28 6.94 -2.91 -15.63
C VAL A 28 6.65 -1.41 -15.73
N TRP A 29 7.27 -0.59 -14.89
CA TRP A 29 7.11 0.87 -14.90
C TRP A 29 8.01 1.60 -15.92
N GLY A 30 8.80 0.88 -16.72
CA GLY A 30 9.69 1.48 -17.72
C GLY A 30 10.81 2.34 -17.13
N LEU A 31 11.23 2.06 -15.90
CA LEU A 31 12.31 2.75 -15.21
C LEU A 31 13.68 2.21 -15.65
N LYS A 32 14.71 3.05 -15.56
CA LYS A 32 16.09 2.60 -15.75
C LYS A 32 16.45 1.60 -14.64
N PRO A 33 17.21 0.51 -14.93
CA PRO A 33 17.64 -0.41 -13.90
C PRO A 33 18.38 0.31 -12.75
N GLY A 34 18.02 0.00 -11.50
CA GLY A 34 18.60 0.62 -10.30
C GLY A 34 17.99 1.96 -9.90
N THR A 35 16.89 2.40 -10.53
CA THR A 35 16.16 3.61 -10.12
C THR A 35 15.53 3.45 -8.72
N ILE A 36 15.07 2.25 -8.37
CA ILE A 36 14.47 1.98 -7.05
C ILE A 36 15.59 1.65 -6.06
N ASP A 37 15.77 2.52 -5.06
CA ASP A 37 16.77 2.35 -3.99
C ASP A 37 16.50 1.04 -3.20
N PRO A 38 17.48 0.12 -3.05
CA PRO A 38 17.33 -1.08 -2.23
C PRO A 38 17.13 -0.81 -0.73
N LYS A 39 17.43 0.40 -0.26
CA LYS A 39 17.34 0.79 1.15
C LYS A 39 15.88 1.11 1.52
N PRO A 40 15.32 0.43 2.53
CA PRO A 40 14.03 0.85 3.09
C PRO A 40 14.07 2.30 3.56
N GLY A 41 13.00 3.04 3.26
CA GLY A 41 12.76 4.36 3.83
C GLY A 41 12.45 4.31 5.32
N PHE A 42 12.19 5.48 5.91
CA PHE A 42 11.82 5.54 7.33
C PHE A 42 10.42 4.99 7.57
N HIS A 43 10.29 4.11 8.58
CA HIS A 43 8.98 3.73 9.10
C HIS A 43 8.34 4.92 9.81
N THR A 44 7.02 4.91 9.97
CA THR A 44 6.22 6.06 10.45
C THR A 44 6.82 6.79 11.64
N ILE A 45 7.13 6.09 12.73
CA ILE A 45 7.72 6.72 13.93
C ILE A 45 9.08 7.40 13.64
N LYS A 46 9.95 6.77 12.85
CA LYS A 46 11.24 7.38 12.47
C LYS A 46 11.04 8.52 11.47
N MET A 47 10.03 8.45 10.61
CA MET A 47 9.68 9.50 9.66
C MET A 47 9.32 10.79 10.40
N PHE A 48 8.44 10.73 11.41
CA PHE A 48 8.09 11.90 12.23
C PHE A 48 9.24 12.34 13.17
N ASP A 49 10.04 11.39 13.67
CA ASP A 49 11.26 11.73 14.43
C ASP A 49 12.31 12.43 13.56
N SER A 50 12.32 12.20 12.25
CA SER A 50 13.25 12.79 11.27
C SER A 50 12.69 14.04 10.57
N LEU A 51 11.46 14.44 10.87
CA LEU A 51 10.79 15.61 10.29
C LEU A 51 11.18 16.88 11.05
N GLY A 52 11.51 17.94 10.32
CA GLY A 52 11.78 19.26 10.90
C GLY A 52 12.07 20.32 9.85
N GLY A 53 12.27 21.56 10.30
CA GLY A 53 12.45 22.70 9.41
C GLY A 53 13.77 22.69 8.65
N GLU A 54 13.83 23.51 7.60
CA GLU A 54 14.94 23.56 6.64
C GLU A 54 16.31 23.73 7.31
N ASN A 55 16.37 24.57 8.35
CA ASN A 55 17.61 24.89 9.09
C ASN A 55 18.05 23.82 10.11
N ASP A 56 17.25 22.79 10.38
CA ASP A 56 17.61 21.72 11.33
C ASP A 56 18.38 20.60 10.63
N SER A 57 19.71 20.65 10.64
CA SER A 57 20.56 19.65 9.99
C SER A 57 20.44 18.23 10.58
N THR A 58 19.86 18.08 11.77
CA THR A 58 19.63 16.77 12.41
C THR A 58 18.38 16.06 11.90
N LYS A 59 17.48 16.80 11.23
CA LYS A 59 16.21 16.31 10.68
C LYS A 59 16.27 16.24 9.15
N PRO A 60 16.44 15.05 8.55
CA PRO A 60 16.63 14.96 7.10
C PRO A 60 15.34 15.15 6.27
N ILE A 61 14.14 15.09 6.87
CA ILE A 61 12.88 15.29 6.14
C ILE A 61 12.41 16.73 6.34
N LYS A 62 12.29 17.47 5.23
CA LYS A 62 11.91 18.90 5.22
C LYS A 62 10.50 19.18 4.74
N ALA A 63 9.91 18.23 4.03
CA ALA A 63 8.55 18.32 3.52
C ALA A 63 7.83 16.99 3.70
N MET A 64 6.51 17.05 3.92
CA MET A 64 5.67 15.88 4.06
C MET A 64 4.34 16.09 3.34
N LEU A 65 3.95 15.10 2.54
CA LEU A 65 2.59 14.98 2.01
C LEU A 65 1.85 13.94 2.85
N THR A 66 0.77 14.35 3.51
CA THR A 66 -0.15 13.45 4.22
C THR A 66 -1.45 13.35 3.44
N SER A 67 -2.04 12.15 3.38
CA SER A 67 -3.31 11.92 2.69
C SER A 67 -4.19 10.98 3.51
N THR A 68 -5.45 11.38 3.73
CA THR A 68 -6.47 10.59 4.42
C THR A 68 -6.00 10.08 5.79
N THR A 69 -5.29 10.91 6.56
CA THR A 69 -4.80 10.56 7.90
C THR A 69 -4.59 11.79 8.77
N ASN A 70 -4.76 11.65 10.09
CA ASN A 70 -4.68 12.73 11.07
C ASN A 70 -3.55 12.48 12.10
N PRO A 71 -2.26 12.45 11.70
CA PRO A 71 -1.13 12.14 12.59
C PRO A 71 -0.97 13.09 13.77
N ALA A 72 -1.41 14.34 13.67
CA ALA A 72 -1.39 15.28 14.80
C ALA A 72 -2.39 14.91 15.91
N GLN A 73 -3.26 13.91 15.69
CA GLN A 73 -4.15 13.33 16.68
C GLN A 73 -3.84 11.85 16.97
N SER A 74 -3.41 11.08 15.96
CA SER A 74 -3.34 9.61 16.04
C SER A 74 -1.95 9.05 16.32
N LEU A 75 -0.88 9.85 16.23
CA LEU A 75 0.45 9.38 16.59
C LEU A 75 0.58 9.20 18.12
N PRO A 76 1.34 8.20 18.59
CA PRO A 76 1.71 8.13 19.99
C PRO A 76 2.66 9.28 20.34
N ASN A 77 2.67 9.70 21.61
CA ASN A 77 3.56 10.75 22.11
C ASN A 77 3.53 12.04 21.25
N LEU A 78 2.33 12.59 21.06
CA LEU A 78 2.08 13.74 20.17
C LEU A 78 3.02 14.92 20.44
N ASN A 79 3.23 15.26 21.72
CA ASN A 79 4.07 16.39 22.14
C ASN A 79 5.47 16.35 21.50
N LYS A 80 6.03 15.15 21.32
CA LYS A 80 7.34 14.96 20.67
C LYS A 80 7.34 15.37 19.19
N TYR A 81 6.25 15.11 18.47
CA TYR A 81 6.22 15.19 17.00
C TYR A 81 5.57 16.47 16.46
N ILE A 82 4.74 17.15 17.25
CA ILE A 82 4.04 18.39 16.83
C ILE A 82 5.03 19.46 16.35
N LYS A 83 6.16 19.64 17.04
CA LYS A 83 7.16 20.65 16.64
C LYS A 83 7.71 20.38 15.23
N GLY A 84 8.08 19.12 14.95
CA GLY A 84 8.59 18.75 13.62
C GLY A 84 7.56 18.98 12.51
N MET A 85 6.28 18.72 12.78
CA MET A 85 5.19 18.98 11.83
C MET A 85 4.97 20.48 11.57
N LYS A 86 5.16 21.34 12.57
CA LYS A 86 5.04 22.80 12.43
C LYS A 86 6.21 23.43 11.68
N ASP A 87 7.41 22.87 11.86
CA ASP A 87 8.64 23.46 11.31
C ASP A 87 8.88 23.03 9.85
N ALA A 88 8.35 21.88 9.43
CA ALA A 88 8.50 21.35 8.07
C ALA A 88 7.40 21.84 7.12
N PHE A 89 7.66 21.82 5.81
CA PHE A 89 6.65 22.12 4.80
C PHE A 89 5.61 20.99 4.69
N LEU A 90 4.42 21.19 5.25
CA LEU A 90 3.39 20.18 5.40
C LEU A 90 2.22 20.41 4.43
N VAL A 91 2.03 19.45 3.53
CA VAL A 91 0.88 19.39 2.62
C VAL A 91 -0.09 18.31 3.12
N VAL A 92 -1.37 18.66 3.24
CA VAL A 92 -2.41 17.75 3.73
C VAL A 92 -3.52 17.60 2.70
N ILE A 93 -3.77 16.36 2.28
CA ILE A 93 -4.91 15.96 1.45
C ILE A 93 -5.95 15.34 2.38
N ASP A 94 -7.05 16.05 2.63
CA ASP A 94 -8.10 15.60 3.54
C ASP A 94 -9.49 16.09 3.08
N ILE A 95 -10.52 15.40 3.56
CA ILE A 95 -11.93 15.72 3.30
C ILE A 95 -12.52 16.60 4.41
N PHE A 96 -11.87 16.66 5.58
CA PHE A 96 -12.31 17.46 6.73
C PHE A 96 -11.18 18.33 7.28
N PRO A 97 -11.50 19.44 7.95
CA PRO A 97 -10.56 20.08 8.86
C PRO A 97 -10.19 19.13 10.00
N THR A 98 -8.90 18.83 10.16
CA THR A 98 -8.35 17.95 11.19
C THR A 98 -7.30 18.66 12.04
N LYS A 99 -6.80 17.99 13.10
CA LYS A 99 -5.66 18.50 13.86
C LYS A 99 -4.41 18.62 12.99
N THR A 100 -4.25 17.75 12.00
CA THR A 100 -3.14 17.84 11.05
C THR A 100 -3.31 19.00 10.07
N THR A 101 -4.52 19.26 9.56
CA THR A 101 -4.74 20.43 8.67
C THR A 101 -4.46 21.76 9.38
N GLN A 102 -4.65 21.84 10.70
CA GLN A 102 -4.29 23.02 11.50
C GLN A 102 -2.78 23.30 11.55
N LEU A 103 -1.95 22.31 11.22
CA LEU A 103 -0.49 22.44 11.15
C LEU A 103 0.02 22.59 9.71
N ALA A 104 -0.86 22.50 8.71
CA ALA A 104 -0.48 22.43 7.31
C ALA A 104 -0.13 23.80 6.73
N ASP A 105 0.89 23.85 5.87
CA ASP A 105 1.14 25.00 5.00
C ASP A 105 0.17 25.01 3.82
N VAL A 106 -0.21 23.83 3.32
CA VAL A 106 -1.14 23.67 2.20
C VAL A 106 -2.17 22.58 2.52
N VAL A 107 -3.44 22.91 2.35
CA VAL A 107 -4.55 21.93 2.40
C VAL A 107 -5.12 21.78 0.99
N LEU A 108 -5.14 20.55 0.50
CA LEU A 108 -5.72 20.20 -0.81
C LEU A 108 -7.05 19.45 -0.57
N PRO A 109 -8.20 19.99 -1.03
CA PRO A 109 -9.51 19.40 -0.73
C PRO A 109 -9.69 18.09 -1.49
N ALA A 110 -9.83 17.00 -0.75
CA ALA A 110 -10.04 15.67 -1.32
C ALA A 110 -11.53 15.39 -1.55
N ALA A 111 -11.84 14.63 -2.61
CA ALA A 111 -13.16 14.07 -2.82
C ALA A 111 -13.41 12.88 -1.87
N PHE A 112 -14.59 12.79 -1.27
CA PHE A 112 -15.00 11.65 -0.46
C PHE A 112 -15.20 10.38 -1.31
N LEU A 113 -15.23 9.21 -0.67
CA LEU A 113 -15.27 7.90 -1.33
C LEU A 113 -16.27 7.83 -2.50
N TYR A 114 -17.54 8.13 -2.23
CA TYR A 114 -18.62 8.04 -3.23
C TYR A 114 -18.60 9.18 -4.26
N GLU A 115 -17.74 10.19 -4.07
CA GLU A 115 -17.56 11.30 -5.00
C GLU A 115 -16.51 11.01 -6.09
N LYS A 116 -15.66 9.98 -5.87
CA LYS A 116 -14.57 9.59 -6.78
C LYS A 116 -14.55 8.12 -7.17
N GLY A 117 -15.18 7.24 -6.38
CA GLY A 117 -15.11 5.79 -6.55
C GLY A 117 -13.70 5.23 -6.28
N GLY A 118 -13.50 3.95 -6.60
CA GLY A 118 -12.21 3.27 -6.49
C GLY A 118 -12.31 1.86 -5.92
N VAL A 119 -11.18 1.15 -5.88
CA VAL A 119 -11.12 -0.24 -5.38
C VAL A 119 -10.65 -0.27 -3.93
N TYR A 120 -11.42 -0.93 -3.07
CA TYR A 120 -11.07 -1.17 -1.67
C TYR A 120 -10.73 -2.64 -1.44
N GLY A 121 -9.61 -2.89 -0.77
CA GLY A 121 -9.18 -4.20 -0.30
C GLY A 121 -9.42 -4.36 1.19
N CYS A 122 -10.22 -5.36 1.61
CA CYS A 122 -10.47 -5.64 3.02
C CYS A 122 -9.63 -6.83 3.55
N SER A 123 -9.67 -7.04 4.87
CA SER A 123 -8.81 -8.01 5.57
C SER A 123 -8.95 -9.47 5.12
N GLU A 124 -10.07 -9.85 4.52
CA GLU A 124 -10.27 -11.19 3.98
C GLU A 124 -9.75 -11.37 2.53
N ARG A 125 -8.89 -10.43 2.06
CA ARG A 125 -8.24 -10.42 0.73
C ARG A 125 -9.16 -10.04 -0.42
N ARG A 126 -10.33 -9.47 -0.12
CA ARG A 126 -11.34 -9.14 -1.12
C ARG A 126 -11.18 -7.72 -1.63
N SER A 127 -11.01 -7.58 -2.93
CA SER A 127 -11.04 -6.30 -3.64
C SER A 127 -12.43 -6.03 -4.21
N GLN A 128 -13.00 -4.87 -3.89
CA GLN A 128 -14.34 -4.45 -4.29
C GLN A 128 -14.29 -3.06 -4.92
N LEU A 129 -15.01 -2.87 -6.03
CA LEU A 129 -15.16 -1.56 -6.65
C LEU A 129 -16.31 -0.79 -6.00
N THR A 130 -16.02 0.43 -5.58
CA THR A 130 -17.02 1.46 -5.30
C THR A 130 -17.15 2.36 -6.52
N GLU A 131 -18.35 2.50 -7.05
CA GLU A 131 -18.61 3.45 -8.14
C GLU A 131 -18.79 4.87 -7.59
N LYS A 132 -18.45 5.87 -8.40
CA LYS A 132 -18.81 7.25 -8.14
C LYS A 132 -20.34 7.39 -8.22
N ALA A 133 -20.95 7.93 -7.17
CA ALA A 133 -22.39 8.11 -7.04
C ALA A 133 -22.82 9.57 -7.12
N VAL A 134 -21.97 10.50 -6.68
CA VAL A 134 -22.25 11.95 -6.64
C VAL A 134 -21.02 12.73 -7.09
N ASN A 135 -21.18 14.02 -7.40
CA ASN A 135 -20.04 14.89 -7.68
C ASN A 135 -19.42 15.41 -6.37
N PRO A 136 -18.08 15.61 -6.34
CA PRO A 136 -17.44 16.23 -5.20
C PRO A 136 -17.91 17.67 -5.00
N PRO A 137 -18.05 18.15 -3.76
CA PRO A 137 -18.48 19.51 -3.47
C PRO A 137 -17.36 20.53 -3.72
N GLY A 138 -17.74 21.74 -4.14
CA GLY A 138 -16.82 22.85 -4.32
C GLY A 138 -15.65 22.51 -5.25
N GLU A 139 -14.43 22.69 -4.75
CA GLU A 139 -13.19 22.46 -5.49
C GLU A 139 -12.55 21.09 -5.19
N ALA A 140 -13.24 20.20 -4.48
CA ALA A 140 -12.68 18.92 -4.09
C ALA A 140 -12.36 18.04 -5.30
N LYS A 141 -11.19 17.39 -5.26
CA LYS A 141 -10.68 16.53 -6.34
C LYS A 141 -10.35 15.13 -5.82
N PRO A 142 -10.47 14.08 -6.66
CA PRO A 142 -9.99 12.74 -6.32
C PRO A 142 -8.51 12.74 -5.92
N ASP A 143 -8.12 12.03 -4.86
CA ASP A 143 -6.72 11.98 -4.39
C ASP A 143 -5.77 11.48 -5.47
N ILE A 144 -6.21 10.53 -6.30
CA ILE A 144 -5.42 10.04 -7.43
C ILE A 144 -5.11 11.13 -8.45
N TRP A 145 -6.10 11.99 -8.71
CA TRP A 145 -5.92 13.16 -9.59
C TRP A 145 -4.95 14.14 -8.95
N ILE A 146 -5.10 14.42 -7.64
CA ILE A 146 -4.21 15.34 -6.90
C ILE A 146 -2.76 14.82 -6.97
N ALA A 147 -2.53 13.55 -6.67
CA ALA A 147 -1.22 12.92 -6.73
C ALA A 147 -0.63 12.96 -8.15
N ALA A 148 -1.44 12.68 -9.18
CA ALA A 148 -1.00 12.74 -10.58
C ALA A 148 -0.70 14.16 -11.06
N GLN A 149 -1.43 15.17 -10.58
CA GLN A 149 -1.18 16.59 -10.88
C GLN A 149 0.10 17.12 -10.22
N ILE A 150 0.40 16.67 -9.00
CA ILE A 150 1.69 16.92 -8.35
C ILE A 150 2.82 16.26 -9.16
N ALA A 151 2.67 14.97 -9.49
CA ALA A 151 3.65 14.23 -10.28
C ALA A 151 3.91 14.89 -11.64
N LYS A 152 2.86 15.33 -12.34
CA LYS A 152 2.98 16.08 -13.61
C LYS A 152 3.82 17.34 -13.45
N ARG A 153 3.55 18.16 -12.43
CA ARG A 153 4.31 19.41 -12.17
C ARG A 153 5.76 19.14 -11.79
N MET A 154 6.06 17.95 -11.28
CA MET A 154 7.43 17.48 -11.01
C MET A 154 8.10 16.80 -12.22
N GLY A 155 7.42 16.71 -13.37
CA GLY A 155 7.96 16.06 -14.58
C GLY A 155 7.76 14.54 -14.66
N PHE A 156 6.95 13.94 -13.78
CA PHE A 156 6.69 12.50 -13.69
C PHE A 156 5.35 12.07 -14.32
N GLU A 157 4.76 12.87 -15.20
CA GLU A 157 3.47 12.57 -15.86
C GLU A 157 3.45 11.21 -16.56
N LYS A 158 4.57 10.78 -17.15
CA LYS A 158 4.67 9.46 -17.81
C LYS A 158 4.56 8.29 -16.84
N LEU A 159 4.99 8.46 -15.59
CA LEU A 159 4.92 7.42 -14.56
C LEU A 159 3.58 7.39 -13.85
N ILE A 160 2.93 8.55 -13.72
CA ILE A 160 1.64 8.71 -13.03
C ILE A 160 0.67 9.44 -13.98
N PRO A 161 0.18 8.77 -15.04
CA PRO A 161 -0.61 9.41 -16.11
C PRO A 161 -2.10 9.59 -15.73
N TRP A 162 -2.48 9.43 -14.46
CA TRP A 162 -3.87 9.41 -13.98
C TRP A 162 -4.41 10.81 -13.65
N ASN A 163 -4.06 11.80 -14.46
CA ASN A 163 -4.28 13.22 -14.19
C ASN A 163 -5.51 13.83 -14.89
N MET A 164 -6.35 12.98 -15.49
CA MET A 164 -7.61 13.36 -16.15
C MET A 164 -8.77 13.51 -15.16
N ASP A 165 -9.73 14.37 -15.51
CA ASP A 165 -10.86 14.69 -14.62
C ASP A 165 -11.85 13.54 -14.40
N ASP A 166 -11.88 12.54 -15.30
CA ASP A 166 -12.66 11.32 -15.08
C ASP A 166 -11.97 10.41 -14.06
N SER A 167 -12.43 10.51 -12.80
CA SER A 167 -11.95 9.70 -11.69
C SER A 167 -12.09 8.20 -11.92
N MET A 168 -13.16 7.75 -12.59
CA MET A 168 -13.38 6.31 -12.79
C MET A 168 -12.39 5.77 -13.82
N LYS A 169 -12.09 6.55 -14.86
CA LYS A 169 -11.05 6.20 -15.84
C LYS A 169 -9.65 6.23 -15.23
N ALA A 170 -9.34 7.23 -14.42
CA ALA A 170 -8.08 7.32 -13.68
C ALA A 170 -7.88 6.10 -12.76
N ASN A 171 -8.92 5.72 -12.01
CA ASN A 171 -8.92 4.54 -11.14
C ASN A 171 -8.74 3.24 -11.93
N GLU A 172 -9.40 3.09 -13.08
CA GLU A 172 -9.23 1.93 -13.96
C GLU A 172 -7.78 1.79 -14.43
N MET A 173 -7.15 2.89 -14.87
CA MET A 173 -5.76 2.88 -15.32
C MET A 173 -4.80 2.51 -14.19
N ALA A 174 -4.98 3.06 -12.98
CA ALA A 174 -4.13 2.75 -11.84
C ALA A 174 -4.34 1.33 -11.32
N TRP A 175 -5.57 0.84 -11.33
CA TRP A 175 -5.87 -0.54 -11.02
C TRP A 175 -5.20 -1.49 -12.02
N THR A 176 -5.26 -1.15 -13.31
CA THR A 176 -4.62 -1.92 -14.38
C THR A 176 -3.11 -1.98 -14.20
N ASP A 177 -2.46 -0.87 -13.85
CA ASP A 177 -1.03 -0.84 -13.51
C ASP A 177 -0.73 -1.79 -12.33
N TYR A 178 -1.48 -1.65 -11.23
CA TYR A 178 -1.28 -2.47 -10.04
C TYR A 178 -1.43 -3.98 -10.29
N ILE A 179 -2.48 -4.40 -11.00
CA ILE A 179 -2.69 -5.83 -11.30
C ILE A 179 -1.68 -6.35 -12.33
N THR A 180 -1.11 -5.47 -13.16
CA THR A 180 -0.02 -5.81 -14.09
C THR A 180 1.28 -6.07 -13.32
N VAL A 181 1.65 -5.20 -12.39
CA VAL A 181 2.83 -5.38 -11.55
C VAL A 181 2.75 -6.68 -10.74
N THR A 182 1.57 -6.99 -10.21
CA THR A 182 1.34 -8.17 -9.36
C THR A 182 0.92 -9.43 -10.12
N LYS A 183 0.92 -9.39 -11.46
CA LYS A 183 0.64 -10.54 -12.31
C LYS A 183 1.59 -11.70 -12.00
N ASP A 184 1.07 -12.93 -12.04
CA ASP A 184 1.83 -14.17 -11.79
C ASP A 184 2.50 -14.24 -10.40
N THR A 185 1.92 -13.55 -9.41
CA THR A 185 2.34 -13.62 -7.99
C THR A 185 1.32 -14.33 -7.11
N ASP A 186 1.73 -14.68 -5.89
CA ASP A 186 0.82 -15.18 -4.84
C ASP A 186 -0.17 -14.12 -4.32
N HIS A 187 -0.11 -12.90 -4.85
CA HIS A 187 -1.07 -11.81 -4.61
C HIS A 187 -1.81 -11.41 -5.90
N SER A 188 -1.71 -12.22 -6.96
CA SER A 188 -2.22 -11.82 -8.27
C SER A 188 -3.70 -11.51 -8.24
N LEU A 189 -4.05 -10.37 -8.82
CA LEU A 189 -5.41 -9.90 -9.09
C LEU A 189 -5.63 -9.72 -10.59
N TRP A 190 -4.82 -10.38 -11.43
CA TRP A 190 -4.87 -10.24 -12.90
C TRP A 190 -6.26 -10.57 -13.47
N GLY A 191 -6.96 -11.55 -12.90
CA GLY A 191 -8.32 -11.90 -13.27
C GLY A 191 -9.43 -11.00 -12.69
N ALA A 192 -9.09 -10.05 -11.82
CA ALA A 192 -10.00 -9.11 -11.20
C ALA A 192 -9.91 -7.74 -11.91
N THR A 193 -10.15 -7.72 -13.22
CA THR A 193 -10.14 -6.48 -14.01
C THR A 193 -11.14 -5.47 -13.46
N TYR A 194 -10.94 -4.18 -13.75
CA TYR A 194 -11.84 -3.13 -13.29
C TYR A 194 -13.29 -3.37 -13.73
N ASP A 195 -13.48 -3.75 -15.00
CA ASP A 195 -14.78 -4.16 -15.56
C ASP A 195 -15.40 -5.35 -14.84
N ARG A 196 -14.59 -6.31 -14.43
CA ARG A 196 -15.09 -7.45 -13.66
C ARG A 196 -15.53 -7.00 -12.27
N LEU A 197 -14.74 -6.20 -11.56
CA LEU A 197 -15.13 -5.66 -10.26
C LEU A 197 -16.38 -4.77 -10.35
N LYS A 198 -16.60 -4.12 -11.49
CA LYS A 198 -17.84 -3.38 -11.76
C LYS A 198 -19.06 -4.29 -11.87
N LYS A 199 -18.93 -5.48 -12.47
CA LYS A 199 -20.00 -6.47 -12.61
C LYS A 199 -20.21 -7.29 -11.34
N ASP A 200 -19.13 -7.83 -10.77
CA ASP A 200 -19.12 -8.61 -9.53
C ASP A 200 -19.09 -7.65 -8.33
N LYS A 201 -20.25 -7.09 -7.95
CA LYS A 201 -20.38 -6.16 -6.82
C LYS A 201 -19.89 -6.74 -5.49
N ALA A 202 -19.95 -8.06 -5.33
CA ALA A 202 -19.39 -8.75 -4.18
C ALA A 202 -17.85 -8.69 -4.12
N GLY A 203 -17.16 -8.31 -5.19
CA GLY A 203 -15.70 -8.27 -5.27
C GLY A 203 -15.05 -9.65 -5.34
N ILE A 204 -13.71 -9.66 -5.38
CA ILE A 204 -12.91 -10.88 -5.64
C ILE A 204 -11.81 -11.04 -4.59
N GLN A 205 -11.68 -12.26 -4.05
CA GLN A 205 -10.60 -12.62 -3.13
C GLN A 205 -9.35 -13.09 -3.88
N TRP A 206 -8.20 -12.45 -3.65
CA TRP A 206 -6.94 -12.87 -4.27
C TRP A 206 -6.33 -14.10 -3.57
N PRO A 207 -5.59 -15.01 -4.25
CA PRO A 207 -5.23 -14.94 -5.66
C PRO A 207 -6.40 -15.11 -6.64
N CYS A 208 -6.36 -14.35 -7.72
CA CYS A 208 -7.23 -14.46 -8.88
C CYS A 208 -6.38 -14.27 -10.15
N PRO A 209 -5.66 -15.31 -10.59
CA PRO A 209 -4.57 -15.15 -11.55
C PRO A 209 -4.99 -14.99 -13.01
N TYR A 210 -6.24 -15.29 -13.38
CA TYR A 210 -6.70 -15.16 -14.78
C TYR A 210 -8.20 -14.82 -14.86
N PRO A 211 -8.65 -14.18 -15.96
CA PRO A 211 -10.07 -13.89 -16.18
C PRO A 211 -10.94 -15.14 -16.06
N GLY A 212 -12.03 -15.06 -15.29
CA GLY A 212 -12.92 -16.19 -15.03
C GLY A 212 -12.57 -17.05 -13.81
N HIS A 213 -11.36 -16.92 -13.23
CA HIS A 213 -11.06 -17.55 -11.94
C HIS A 213 -11.97 -16.97 -10.84
N PRO A 214 -12.64 -17.76 -9.98
CA PRO A 214 -13.63 -17.25 -9.01
C PRO A 214 -13.02 -16.45 -7.84
N GLY A 215 -11.70 -16.39 -7.77
CA GLY A 215 -10.96 -15.95 -6.58
C GLY A 215 -10.63 -17.14 -5.67
N THR A 216 -9.89 -16.88 -4.59
CA THR A 216 -9.35 -17.95 -3.73
C THR A 216 -9.86 -17.85 -2.31
N TYR A 217 -10.71 -18.78 -1.92
CA TYR A 217 -11.23 -18.86 -0.54
C TYR A 217 -10.14 -19.32 0.45
N LYS A 218 -9.47 -20.45 0.19
CA LYS A 218 -8.41 -20.98 1.06
C LYS A 218 -7.05 -21.01 0.35
N ARG A 219 -6.08 -20.29 0.91
CA ARG A 219 -4.68 -20.33 0.45
C ARG A 219 -3.94 -21.54 1.00
N TYR A 220 -2.87 -21.94 0.33
CA TYR A 220 -1.98 -23.04 0.69
C TYR A 220 -2.61 -24.44 0.67
N VAL A 221 -3.80 -24.60 0.06
CA VAL A 221 -4.50 -25.88 -0.08
C VAL A 221 -4.65 -26.23 -1.56
N ARG A 222 -4.15 -27.40 -1.99
CA ARG A 222 -4.24 -27.86 -3.38
C ARG A 222 -5.71 -28.02 -3.79
N GLY A 223 -6.02 -27.61 -5.03
CA GLY A 223 -7.38 -27.61 -5.56
C GLY A 223 -8.24 -26.41 -5.12
N MET A 224 -7.76 -25.58 -4.18
CA MET A 224 -8.40 -24.34 -3.78
C MET A 224 -7.52 -23.11 -4.04
N ASP A 225 -6.21 -23.22 -3.82
CA ASP A 225 -5.24 -22.19 -4.14
C ASP A 225 -4.65 -22.44 -5.53
N PRO A 226 -4.86 -21.54 -6.51
CA PRO A 226 -4.38 -21.74 -7.87
C PRO A 226 -2.84 -21.72 -7.97
N MET A 227 -2.13 -21.22 -6.96
CA MET A 227 -0.66 -21.15 -6.99
C MET A 227 0.03 -22.51 -7.04
N PHE A 228 -0.69 -23.61 -6.73
CA PHE A 228 -0.17 -24.97 -6.88
C PHE A 228 0.11 -25.33 -8.36
N GLU A 229 -0.77 -24.90 -9.26
CA GLU A 229 -0.69 -25.21 -10.70
C GLU A 229 -0.22 -24.02 -11.55
N HIS A 230 0.00 -22.86 -10.94
CA HIS A 230 0.41 -21.67 -11.66
C HIS A 230 1.90 -21.72 -12.06
N GLU A 231 2.19 -22.10 -13.30
CA GLU A 231 3.57 -22.30 -13.78
C GLU A 231 4.41 -21.02 -13.78
N GLU A 232 3.88 -19.88 -14.24
CA GLU A 232 4.67 -18.64 -14.26
C GLU A 232 5.04 -18.16 -12.85
N PHE A 233 4.13 -18.26 -11.88
CA PHE A 233 4.42 -18.04 -10.47
C PHE A 233 5.54 -18.96 -9.96
N LYS A 234 5.43 -20.27 -10.23
CA LYS A 234 6.45 -21.25 -9.80
C LYS A 234 7.80 -20.95 -10.43
N LYS A 235 7.85 -20.61 -11.71
CA LYS A 235 9.07 -20.23 -12.45
C LYS A 235 9.66 -18.94 -11.92
N PHE A 236 8.86 -17.89 -11.78
CA PHE A 236 9.32 -16.58 -11.32
C PHE A 236 9.87 -16.65 -9.89
N PHE A 237 9.21 -17.35 -8.98
CA PHE A 237 9.65 -17.45 -7.59
C PHE A 237 10.50 -18.69 -7.27
N GLY A 238 10.85 -19.49 -8.28
CA GLY A 238 11.66 -20.71 -8.13
C GLY A 238 11.02 -21.73 -7.19
N LYS A 239 9.69 -21.88 -7.23
CA LYS A 239 8.93 -22.75 -6.34
C LYS A 239 8.82 -24.16 -6.93
N LYS A 240 9.11 -25.15 -6.08
CA LYS A 240 8.89 -26.57 -6.34
C LYS A 240 7.87 -27.06 -5.32
N ILE A 241 6.66 -27.36 -5.78
CA ILE A 241 5.56 -27.83 -4.94
C ILE A 241 5.34 -29.32 -5.26
N PRO A 242 5.52 -30.26 -4.31
CA PRO A 242 5.35 -31.69 -4.53
C PRO A 242 3.94 -32.03 -5.02
N LYS A 243 3.80 -32.89 -6.04
CA LYS A 243 2.51 -33.19 -6.70
C LYS A 243 1.47 -33.78 -5.75
N ASP A 244 1.92 -34.53 -4.75
CA ASP A 244 1.12 -35.20 -3.73
C ASP A 244 0.78 -34.31 -2.52
N ALA A 245 1.40 -33.13 -2.39
CA ALA A 245 1.16 -32.23 -1.28
C ALA A 245 -0.28 -31.65 -1.33
N LYS A 246 -1.09 -31.98 -0.31
CA LYS A 246 -2.44 -31.40 -0.13
C LYS A 246 -2.41 -30.00 0.47
N ILE A 247 -1.49 -29.76 1.40
CA ILE A 247 -1.22 -28.46 2.01
C ILE A 247 0.25 -28.16 1.81
N TYR A 248 0.58 -26.93 1.38
CA TYR A 248 1.96 -26.54 1.14
C TYR A 248 2.16 -25.03 1.30
N PHE A 249 2.95 -24.63 2.29
CA PHE A 249 3.29 -23.24 2.53
C PHE A 249 4.41 -22.79 1.57
N TYR A 250 4.09 -22.59 0.29
CA TYR A 250 5.05 -22.32 -0.78
C TYR A 250 5.88 -21.02 -0.58
N MET A 251 5.48 -20.12 0.32
CA MET A 251 6.26 -18.93 0.67
C MET A 251 7.26 -19.15 1.81
N ASP A 252 7.35 -20.37 2.35
CA ASP A 252 8.38 -20.74 3.32
C ASP A 252 9.79 -20.49 2.75
N LYS A 253 10.63 -19.83 3.56
CA LYS A 253 12.01 -19.50 3.19
C LYS A 253 12.90 -20.72 3.12
N LYS A 254 12.64 -21.75 3.94
CA LYS A 254 13.39 -23.02 3.93
C LYS A 254 13.01 -23.92 2.76
N ARG A 255 11.90 -23.60 2.06
CA ARG A 255 11.35 -24.37 0.94
C ARG A 255 10.96 -25.79 1.33
N GLU A 256 10.59 -25.99 2.60
CA GLU A 256 10.11 -27.27 3.13
C GLU A 256 8.58 -27.39 3.02
N GLY A 257 7.89 -26.28 2.70
CA GLY A 257 6.44 -26.24 2.59
C GLY A 257 5.71 -26.30 3.93
N LYS A 258 6.40 -26.00 5.03
CA LYS A 258 5.90 -26.06 6.40
C LYS A 258 5.62 -24.67 6.97
N ALA A 259 4.65 -24.58 7.87
CA ALA A 259 4.51 -23.43 8.75
C ALA A 259 5.60 -23.45 9.82
N ASN A 260 6.03 -22.27 10.27
CA ASN A 260 7.03 -22.14 11.32
C ASN A 260 6.36 -21.90 12.67
N ILE A 261 6.66 -22.73 13.67
CA ILE A 261 6.29 -22.51 15.08
C ILE A 261 7.45 -21.76 15.75
N TRP A 262 7.14 -20.67 16.43
CA TRP A 262 8.13 -19.83 17.09
C TRP A 262 7.91 -19.82 18.60
N LEU A 263 8.87 -20.34 19.36
CA LEU A 263 8.90 -20.28 20.81
C LEU A 263 9.51 -18.94 21.25
N ARG A 264 8.74 -17.85 21.06
CA ARG A 264 9.20 -16.51 21.43
C ARG A 264 9.06 -16.31 22.95
N PRO A 265 10.12 -15.89 23.66
CA PRO A 265 9.99 -15.59 25.07
C PRO A 265 9.07 -14.39 25.27
N TYR A 266 8.17 -14.49 26.24
CA TYR A 266 7.35 -13.37 26.68
C TYR A 266 8.21 -12.36 27.47
N LYS A 267 8.02 -11.05 27.22
CA LYS A 267 8.77 -9.98 27.90
C LYS A 267 7.89 -8.88 28.54
N GLY A 268 6.60 -8.82 28.22
CA GLY A 268 5.73 -7.72 28.67
C GLY A 268 5.85 -6.43 27.83
N PRO A 269 5.19 -5.34 28.28
CA PRO A 269 5.23 -4.03 27.61
C PRO A 269 6.58 -3.34 27.79
N ALA A 270 6.83 -2.31 26.97
CA ALA A 270 8.09 -1.55 27.01
C ALA A 270 8.21 -0.65 28.25
N GLU A 271 7.08 -0.14 28.74
CA GLU A 271 6.96 0.65 29.96
C GLU A 271 6.02 -0.13 30.90
N VAL A 272 6.49 -0.42 32.11
CA VAL A 272 5.74 -1.19 33.12
C VAL A 272 5.43 -0.29 34.31
N PRO A 273 4.29 -0.49 34.99
CA PRO A 273 3.99 0.24 36.20
C PRO A 273 5.09 0.12 37.24
N ASP A 274 5.35 1.23 37.92
CA ASP A 274 6.28 1.31 39.03
C ASP A 274 5.65 2.05 40.21
N ALA A 275 6.46 2.47 41.19
CA ALA A 275 5.95 3.19 42.35
C ALA A 275 5.41 4.60 42.01
N GLU A 276 5.91 5.24 40.95
CA GLU A 276 5.51 6.58 40.51
C GLU A 276 4.28 6.52 39.58
N TYR A 277 4.22 5.51 38.71
CA TYR A 277 3.12 5.26 37.78
C TYR A 277 2.53 3.85 38.00
N PRO A 278 1.64 3.64 38.99
CA PRO A 278 1.25 2.30 39.46
C PRO A 278 0.18 1.59 38.61
N PHE A 279 -0.26 2.17 37.48
CA PHE A 279 -1.35 1.63 36.66
C PHE A 279 -0.94 1.39 35.21
N TYR A 280 -1.55 0.39 34.58
CA TYR A 280 -1.58 0.27 33.13
C TYR A 280 -2.64 1.21 32.54
N LEU A 281 -2.34 1.81 31.38
CA LEU A 281 -3.23 2.66 30.59
C LEU A 281 -3.40 2.11 29.17
#